data_AF-A0A0E3S0G7-F1
#
_entry.id   AF-A0A0E3S0G7-F1
#
_cell.length_a   1.000
_cell.length_b   1.000
_cell.length_c   1.000
_cell.angle_alpha   90.00
_cell.angle_beta   90.00
_cell.angle_gamma   90.00
#
_symmetry.space_group_name_H-M   'P 1'
#
loop_
_entity.id
_entity.type
_entity.pdbx_description
1 polymer ?
#
loop_
_entity_poly.entity_id
_entity_poly.type
_entity_poly.pdbx_seq_one_letter_code
_entity_poly.pdbx_strand_id
1 'polypeptide(L)' 'MKVIGTETIDGVPMCKAVYETNLEAEDFSRVEYLWSENGDTYFWTAYDASGGVIPEMSMKDGKMKIVDEEGNVMESSQGQ' A
#
# COMPACT_ATOMS: atom_id res chain seq x y z
N MET A 1 -13.36 0.31 -3.56
CA MET A 1 -12.49 -0.70 -2.90
C MET A 1 -13.32 -1.92 -2.53
N LYS A 2 -12.77 -3.13 -2.68
CA LYS A 2 -13.40 -4.41 -2.32
C LYS A 2 -12.45 -5.19 -1.43
N VAL A 3 -12.92 -5.65 -0.26
CA VAL A 3 -12.15 -6.55 0.60
C VAL A 3 -12.08 -7.93 -0.06
N ILE A 4 -10.87 -8.46 -0.23
CA ILE A 4 -10.64 -9.74 -0.92
C ILE A 4 -10.17 -10.85 0.02
N GLY A 5 -9.80 -10.53 1.27
CA GLY A 5 -9.45 -11.52 2.27
C GLY A 5 -8.52 -10.95 3.34
N THR A 6 -7.77 -11.86 3.94
CA THR A 6 -6.77 -11.56 4.96
C THR A 6 -5.44 -12.20 4.60
N GLU A 7 -4.34 -11.57 4.98
CA GLU A 7 -2.98 -12.05 4.77
C GLU A 7 -2.16 -11.80 6.05
N THR A 8 -1.21 -12.67 6.36
CA THR A 8 -0.34 -12.48 7.53
C THR A 8 0.99 -11.91 7.08
N ILE A 9 1.34 -10.72 7.57
CA ILE A 9 2.63 -10.05 7.31
C ILE A 9 3.37 -9.92 8.64
N ASP A 10 4.58 -10.48 8.71
CA ASP A 10 5.42 -10.44 9.92
C ASP A 10 4.71 -10.92 11.20
N GLY A 11 3.81 -11.90 11.06
CA GLY A 11 3.00 -12.43 12.16
C GLY A 11 1.77 -11.60 12.52
N VAL A 12 1.55 -10.46 11.86
CA VAL A 12 0.38 -9.60 12.03
C VAL A 12 -0.69 -9.98 11.00
N PRO A 13 -1.91 -10.34 11.40
CA PRO A 13 -3.02 -10.55 10.47
C PRO A 13 -3.48 -9.20 9.92
N MET A 14 -3.52 -9.11 8.60
CA MET A 14 -3.89 -7.92 7.84
C MET A 14 -5.14 -8.22 7.02
N CYS A 15 -6.09 -7.30 7.00
CA CYS A 15 -7.15 -7.29 6.00
C CYS A 15 -6.58 -6.78 4.67
N LYS A 16 -7.01 -7.36 3.56
CA LYS A 16 -6.59 -6.97 2.20
C LYS A 16 -7.80 -6.51 1.40
N ALA A 17 -7.68 -5.34 0.79
CA ALA A 17 -8.64 -4.82 -0.17
C ALA A 17 -7.95 -4.42 -1.47
N VAL A 18 -8.73 -4.47 -2.55
CA VAL A 18 -8.29 -4.04 -3.87
C VAL A 18 -9.27 -3.03 -4.43
N TYR A 19 -8.75 -1.98 -5.05
CA TYR A 19 -9.50 -1.10 -5.93
C TYR A 19 -8.94 -1.26 -7.35
N GLU A 20 -9.83 -1.40 -8.33
CA GLU A 20 -9.47 -1.51 -9.74
C GLU A 20 -10.24 -0.43 -10.49
N THR A 21 -9.56 0.21 -11.43
CA THR A 21 -10.09 1.29 -12.28
C THR A 21 -9.61 1.06 -13.71
N ASN A 22 -10.42 1.47 -14.67
CA ASN A 22 -10.12 1.43 -16.09
C ASN A 22 -10.20 2.82 -16.73
N LEU A 23 -10.12 3.87 -15.91
CA LEU A 23 -10.13 5.24 -16.38
C LEU A 23 -8.77 5.58 -16.99
N GLU A 24 -8.75 5.87 -18.29
CA GLU A 24 -7.51 6.25 -19.02
C GLU A 24 -6.87 7.56 -18.51
N ALA A 25 -7.58 8.32 -17.68
CA ALA A 25 -7.09 9.54 -17.05
C ALA A 25 -6.36 9.31 -15.72
N GLU A 26 -6.37 8.08 -15.18
CA GLU A 26 -5.64 7.72 -13.97
C GLU A 26 -4.34 7.01 -14.34
N ASP A 27 -3.24 7.38 -13.70
CA ASP A 27 -1.93 6.76 -13.94
C ASP A 27 -1.85 5.32 -13.41
N PHE A 28 -2.80 4.93 -12.54
CA PHE A 28 -2.89 3.61 -11.92
C PHE A 28 -4.15 2.86 -12.38
N SER A 29 -4.04 1.54 -12.54
CA SER A 29 -5.16 0.64 -12.86
C SER A 29 -5.67 -0.14 -11.65
N ARG A 30 -4.81 -0.30 -10.64
CA ARG A 30 -5.10 -1.08 -9.44
C ARG A 30 -4.42 -0.48 -8.22
N VAL A 31 -5.08 -0.59 -7.09
CA VAL A 31 -4.55 -0.26 -5.78
C VAL A 31 -4.79 -1.44 -4.85
N GLU A 32 -3.74 -1.92 -4.22
CA GLU A 32 -3.82 -2.83 -3.09
C GLU A 32 -3.67 -2.06 -1.78
N TYR A 33 -4.53 -2.39 -0.82
CA TYR A 33 -4.47 -1.84 0.52
C TYR A 33 -4.53 -2.96 1.54
N LEU A 34 -3.55 -2.98 2.45
CA LEU A 34 -3.50 -3.89 3.58
C LEU A 34 -3.48 -3.10 4.88
N TRP A 35 -4.24 -3.53 5.88
CA TRP A 35 -4.26 -2.88 7.19
C TRP A 35 -4.44 -3.89 8.31
N SER A 36 -3.78 -3.64 9.44
CA SER A 36 -3.98 -4.39 10.67
C SER A 36 -5.28 -3.99 11.35
N GLU A 37 -5.86 -4.88 12.15
CA GLU A 37 -7.15 -4.61 12.84
C GLU A 37 -7.06 -3.40 13.79
N ASN A 38 -5.91 -3.17 14.42
CA ASN A 38 -5.65 -2.00 15.26
C ASN A 38 -5.29 -0.72 14.49
N GLY A 39 -5.07 -0.79 13.17
CA GLY A 39 -4.69 0.35 12.33
C GLY A 39 -3.25 0.83 12.46
N ASP A 40 -2.43 0.21 13.31
CA ASP A 40 -1.03 0.60 13.55
C ASP A 40 -0.12 0.29 12.35
N THR A 41 -0.49 -0.74 11.57
CA THR A 41 0.24 -1.13 10.36
C THR A 41 -0.67 -1.04 9.16
N TYR A 42 -0.19 -0.40 8.10
CA TYR A 42 -0.84 -0.46 6.80
C TYR A 42 0.17 -0.39 5.66
N PHE A 43 -0.24 -0.95 4.53
CA PHE A 43 0.50 -0.93 3.28
C PHE A 43 -0.46 -0.52 2.17
N TRP A 44 0.02 0.34 1.29
CA TRP A 44 -0.72 0.80 0.12
C TRP A 44 0.20 0.74 -1.08
N THR A 45 -0.23 0.08 -2.14
CA THR A 45 0.57 -0.11 -3.35
C THR A 45 -0.33 0.16 -4.55
N ALA A 46 0.06 1.13 -5.38
CA ALA A 46 -0.59 1.40 -6.66
C ALA A 46 0.17 0.72 -7.79
N TYR A 47 -0.57 0.25 -8.78
CA TYR A 47 -0.05 -0.43 -9.95
C TYR A 47 -0.56 0.23 -11.23
N ASP A 48 0.30 0.36 -12.23
CA ASP A 48 -0.05 0.80 -13.58
C ASP A 48 -0.84 -0.28 -14.33
N ALA A 49 -1.25 0.00 -15.58
CA ALA A 49 -1.99 -0.94 -16.42
C ALA A 49 -1.19 -2.20 -16.82
N SER A 50 0.14 -2.14 -16.76
CA SER A 50 1.04 -3.27 -17.01
C SER A 50 1.31 -4.12 -15.75
N GLY A 51 0.87 -3.64 -14.58
CA GLY A 51 1.15 -4.25 -13.28
C GLY A 51 2.47 -3.81 -12.65
N GLY A 52 3.12 -2.77 -13.19
CA GLY A 52 4.26 -2.10 -12.58
C GLY A 52 3.84 -1.30 -11.35
N VAL A 53 4.69 -1.25 -10.32
CA VAL A 53 4.43 -0.47 -9.11
C VAL A 53 4.70 1.01 -9.38
N ILE A 54 3.76 1.88 -9.01
CA ILE A 54 3.86 3.34 -9.18
C ILE A 54 4.39 3.92 -7.85
N PRO A 55 3.55 4.29 -6.85
CA PRO A 55 4.01 4.42 -5.47
C PRO A 55 3.67 3.22 -4.57
N GLU A 56 4.58 2.94 -3.63
CA GLU A 56 4.35 2.14 -2.43
C GLU A 56 4.43 3.03 -1.19
N MET A 57 3.47 2.89 -0.28
CA MET A 57 3.49 3.54 1.03
C MET A 57 3.26 2.49 2.12
N SER A 58 4.03 2.55 3.18
CA SER A 58 3.78 1.75 4.38
C SER A 58 3.94 2.56 5.64
N MET A 59 3.21 2.12 6.65
CA MET A 59 3.32 2.59 8.01
C MET A 59 3.47 1.33 8.86
N LYS A 60 4.63 1.17 9.48
CA LYS A 60 4.91 0.05 10.40
C LYS A 60 5.78 0.54 11.57
N ASP A 61 5.41 0.15 12.79
CA ASP A 61 6.18 0.46 14.01
C ASP A 61 6.48 1.97 14.20
N GLY A 62 5.51 2.85 13.90
CA GLY A 62 5.68 4.32 13.97
C GLY A 62 6.51 4.95 12.84
N LYS A 63 7.03 4.14 11.91
CA LYS A 63 7.81 4.59 10.74
C LYS A 63 6.98 4.55 9.46
N MET A 64 6.91 5.70 8.80
CA MET A 64 6.38 5.83 7.45
C MET A 64 7.52 5.60 6.45
N LYS A 65 7.25 4.75 5.45
CA LYS A 65 8.12 4.52 4.29
C LYS A 65 7.32 4.82 3.04
N ILE A 66 7.91 5.57 2.12
CA ILE A 66 7.37 5.82 0.79
C ILE A 66 8.44 5.38 -0.21
N VAL A 67 8.03 4.61 -1.22
CA VAL A 67 8.87 4.25 -2.36
C VAL A 67 8.21 4.85 -3.60
N ASP A 68 8.95 5.67 -4.35
CA ASP A 68 8.50 6.20 -5.63
C ASP A 68 8.72 5.22 -6.79
N GLU A 69 8.29 5.59 -7.99
CA GLU A 69 8.39 4.75 -9.20
C GLU A 69 9.85 4.42 -9.57
N GLU A 70 10.79 5.29 -9.21
CA GLU A 70 12.22 5.10 -9.46
C GLU A 70 12.88 4.20 -8.40
N GLY A 71 12.12 3.78 -7.38
CA GLY A 71 12.58 2.96 -6.27
C GLY A 71 13.29 3.75 -5.17
N ASN A 72 13.22 5.08 -5.18
CA ASN A 72 13.79 5.90 -4.12
C ASN A 72 12.96 5.72 -2.85
N VAL A 73 13.64 5.48 -1.74
CA VAL A 73 12.99 5.26 -0.44
C VAL A 73 13.09 6.53 0.39
N MET A 74 11.94 7.05 0.78
CA MET A 74 11.81 8.13 1.76
C MET A 74 11.27 7.55 3.06
N GLU A 75 12.04 7.65 4.14
CA GLU A 75 11.62 7.22 5.47
C GLU A 75 11.44 8.42 6.39
N SER A 76 10.33 8.41 7.13
CA SER A 76 10.06 9.38 8.19
C SER A 76 9.49 8.66 9.40
N SER A 77 10.16 8.81 10.54
CA SER A 77 9.61 8.44 11.83
C SER A 77 8.70 9.55 12.33
N GLN A 78 7.43 9.26 12.62
CA GLN A 78 6.61 10.19 13.38
C GLN A 78 7.15 10.23 14.82
N GLY A 79 8.04 11.19 15.08
CA GLY A 79 8.66 11.35 16.40
C GLY A 79 9.69 12.48 16.45
N GLN A 80 9.24 13.74 16.35
CA GLN A 80 9.20 14.69 17.48
C GLN A 80 8.45 15.96 17.09
#